data_AF-A0A1B6K8Z7-F1
#
_entry.id   AF-A0A1B6K8Z7-F1
#
_cell.length_a   1.000
_cell.length_b   1.000
_cell.length_c   1.000
_cell.angle_alpha   90.00
_cell.angle_beta   90.00
_cell.angle_gamma   90.00
#
_symmetry.space_group_name_H-M   'P 1'
#
loop_
_entity.id
_entity.type
_entity.pdbx_description
1 polymer ?
#
loop_
_entity_poly.entity_id
_entity_poly.type
_entity_poly.pdbx_seq_one_letter_code
_entity_poly.pdbx_strand_id
1 'polypeptide(L)'
;TNNNEMYIPECTPDGRYQKVQCYRSTGYCWCVNEDSGNTIPGTSVKDNHPKCDTVQPLSRPMKGCPEHRKQTFLRALMDFLTHTMASQKSSNVTTKDTQNTSQEEQIATWNFNALDTNKNKFLEKNEWKSFRSLISTHRKLRRCGKKLPRYCDVNHDHKISLTEWLHCLNAQRPVTGSGGVMPTPNPKRMGPNPLESYLKDK
;
A
#
# COMPACT_ATOMS: atom_id res chain seq x y z
N THR A 1 38.03 -16.42 -0.18
CA THR A 1 37.87 -16.10 1.25
C THR A 1 36.46 -15.55 1.45
N ASN A 2 35.61 -16.33 2.13
CA ASN A 2 34.24 -16.04 2.60
C ASN A 2 33.26 -15.28 1.67
N ASN A 3 32.59 -16.03 0.78
CA ASN A 3 31.31 -15.64 0.15
C ASN A 3 30.16 -15.74 1.17
N ASN A 4 30.18 -14.92 2.22
CA ASN A 4 28.99 -14.64 3.00
C ASN A 4 28.42 -13.33 2.45
N GLU A 5 27.91 -13.37 1.22
CA GLU A 5 27.24 -12.21 0.61
C GLU A 5 26.10 -11.79 1.53
N MET A 6 26.21 -10.61 2.15
CA MET A 6 25.15 -10.02 2.95
C MET A 6 23.91 -9.77 2.09
N TYR A 7 22.73 -9.85 2.68
CA TYR A 7 21.51 -9.45 2.00
C TYR A 7 21.48 -7.93 1.79
N ILE A 8 21.33 -7.52 0.53
CA ILE A 8 21.12 -6.12 0.13
C ILE A 8 19.76 -6.05 -0.58
N PRO A 9 18.81 -5.24 -0.11
CA PRO A 9 17.53 -5.07 -0.78
C PRO A 9 17.66 -4.49 -2.18
N GLU A 10 16.90 -5.03 -3.12
CA GLU A 10 16.80 -4.49 -4.47
C GLU A 10 15.72 -3.40 -4.51
N CYS A 11 16.04 -2.27 -5.15
CA CYS A 11 15.14 -1.11 -5.23
C CYS A 11 14.79 -0.78 -6.69
N THR A 12 13.61 -0.24 -6.91
CA THR A 12 13.19 0.34 -8.18
C THR A 12 13.90 1.69 -8.42
N PRO A 13 13.96 2.20 -9.67
CA PRO A 13 14.66 3.46 -9.99
C PRO A 13 14.13 4.70 -9.25
N ASP A 14 12.88 4.66 -8.80
CA ASP A 14 12.24 5.69 -7.99
C ASP A 14 12.50 5.51 -6.48
N GLY A 15 13.38 4.59 -6.09
CA GLY A 15 13.86 4.42 -4.71
C GLY A 15 12.99 3.56 -3.81
N ARG A 16 11.96 2.90 -4.35
CA ARG A 16 11.09 1.97 -3.61
C ARG A 16 11.69 0.57 -3.57
N TYR A 17 11.22 -0.29 -2.68
CA TYR A 17 11.62 -1.69 -2.69
C TYR A 17 11.02 -2.39 -3.91
N GLN A 18 11.83 -3.19 -4.61
CA GLN A 18 11.30 -4.09 -5.63
C GLN A 18 10.36 -5.11 -4.97
N LYS A 19 9.19 -5.35 -5.58
CA LYS A 19 8.15 -6.25 -5.01
C LYS A 19 8.70 -7.63 -4.63
N VAL A 20 9.62 -8.16 -5.44
CA VAL A 20 10.34 -9.40 -5.17
C VAL A 20 11.69 -9.02 -4.59
N GLN A 21 12.04 -9.64 -3.47
CA GLN A 21 13.37 -9.57 -2.87
C GLN A 21 13.97 -10.97 -2.87
N CYS A 22 15.24 -11.07 -3.29
CA CYS A 22 15.95 -12.35 -3.37
C CYS A 22 17.26 -12.30 -2.61
N TYR A 23 17.48 -13.29 -1.75
CA TYR A 23 18.76 -13.49 -1.09
C TYR A 23 19.54 -14.60 -1.78
N ARG A 24 20.33 -14.20 -2.80
CA ARG A 24 20.98 -15.11 -3.76
C ARG A 24 21.85 -16.18 -3.10
N SER A 25 22.57 -15.85 -2.04
CA SER A 25 23.43 -16.79 -1.31
C SER A 25 22.66 -17.96 -0.67
N THR A 26 21.37 -17.78 -0.40
CA THR A 26 20.51 -18.82 0.21
C THR A 26 19.49 -19.42 -0.77
N GLY A 27 19.36 -18.83 -1.96
CA GLY A 27 18.36 -19.21 -2.96
C GLY A 27 16.92 -18.80 -2.61
N TYR A 28 16.69 -18.05 -1.53
CA TYR A 28 15.33 -17.64 -1.13
C TYR A 28 14.90 -16.33 -1.79
N CYS A 29 13.66 -16.29 -2.27
CA CYS A 29 12.98 -15.07 -2.70
C CYS A 29 11.63 -14.92 -1.98
N TRP A 30 11.18 -13.68 -1.74
CA TRP A 30 9.90 -13.38 -1.08
C TRP A 30 9.29 -12.08 -1.62
N CYS A 31 7.99 -11.90 -1.40
CA CYS A 31 7.35 -10.62 -1.70
C CYS A 31 7.51 -9.65 -0.53
N VAL A 32 7.69 -8.36 -0.85
CA VAL A 32 7.68 -7.26 0.12
C VAL A 32 6.66 -6.20 -0.27
N ASN A 33 6.24 -5.40 0.70
CA ASN A 33 5.53 -4.16 0.43
C ASN A 33 6.51 -3.11 -0.13
N GLU A 34 6.24 -2.57 -1.30
CA GLU A 34 7.15 -1.64 -2.02
C GLU A 34 7.49 -0.38 -1.21
N ASP A 35 6.55 0.09 -0.37
CA ASP A 35 6.70 1.32 0.40
C ASP A 35 7.50 1.11 1.70
N SER A 36 7.32 -0.03 2.38
CA SER A 36 7.93 -0.30 3.70
C SER A 36 9.03 -1.35 3.73
N GLY A 37 9.20 -2.13 2.66
CA GLY A 37 10.14 -3.26 2.60
C GLY A 37 9.73 -4.47 3.45
N ASN A 38 8.58 -4.40 4.14
CA ASN A 38 8.11 -5.49 5.01
C ASN A 38 7.76 -6.74 4.19
N THR A 39 8.25 -7.90 4.63
CA THR A 39 7.98 -9.20 4.00
C THR A 39 6.51 -9.58 4.11
N ILE A 40 5.93 -10.11 3.03
CA ILE A 40 4.56 -10.63 3.05
C ILE A 40 4.58 -12.11 3.46
N PRO A 41 3.95 -12.49 4.59
CA PRO A 41 3.95 -13.87 5.07
C PRO A 41 3.40 -14.86 4.02
N GLY A 42 4.01 -16.05 3.94
CA GLY A 42 3.57 -17.11 3.02
C GLY A 42 4.03 -16.96 1.56
N THR A 43 4.81 -15.92 1.23
CA THR A 43 5.31 -15.68 -0.13
C THR A 43 6.75 -16.15 -0.35
N SER A 44 7.44 -16.63 0.69
CA SER A 44 8.81 -17.10 0.60
C SER A 44 8.89 -18.41 -0.18
N VAL A 45 9.70 -18.43 -1.23
CA VAL A 45 9.97 -19.61 -2.07
C VAL A 45 11.48 -19.83 -2.17
N LYS A 46 11.89 -21.08 -2.40
CA LYS A 46 13.29 -21.46 -2.59
C LYS A 46 13.53 -21.77 -4.07
N ASP A 47 14.66 -21.29 -4.58
CA ASP A 47 15.17 -21.52 -5.94
C ASP A 47 14.16 -21.13 -7.04
N ASN A 48 13.25 -20.20 -6.74
CA ASN A 48 12.15 -19.74 -7.60
C ASN A 48 11.76 -18.29 -7.29
N HIS A 49 10.96 -17.66 -8.17
CA HIS A 49 10.41 -16.31 -7.96
C HIS A 49 8.93 -16.36 -7.53
N PRO A 50 8.53 -15.65 -6.47
CA PRO A 50 7.14 -15.59 -6.04
C PRO A 50 6.30 -14.68 -6.96
N LYS A 51 5.02 -15.02 -7.13
CA LYS A 51 4.06 -14.19 -7.87
C LYS A 51 3.47 -13.12 -6.96
N CYS A 52 4.03 -11.91 -6.97
CA CYS A 52 3.63 -10.84 -6.05
C CYS A 52 2.41 -10.02 -6.50
N ASP A 53 2.01 -10.08 -7.76
CA ASP A 53 0.89 -9.26 -8.28
C ASP A 53 -0.49 -9.70 -7.79
N THR A 54 -0.62 -10.96 -7.35
CA THR A 54 -1.87 -11.53 -6.80
C THR A 54 -1.94 -11.44 -5.29
N VAL A 55 -0.86 -11.01 -4.62
CA VAL A 55 -0.78 -10.95 -3.17
C VAL A 55 -1.51 -9.71 -2.69
N GLN A 56 -2.70 -9.89 -2.13
CA GLN A 56 -3.42 -8.77 -1.53
C GLN A 56 -2.62 -8.24 -0.33
N PRO A 57 -2.36 -6.92 -0.24
CA PRO A 57 -1.80 -6.36 0.97
C PRO A 57 -2.76 -6.66 2.13
N LEU A 58 -2.25 -7.34 3.16
CA LEU A 58 -3.01 -7.68 4.38
C LEU A 58 -3.81 -6.45 4.85
N SER A 59 -5.11 -6.61 5.17
CA SER A 59 -5.92 -5.51 5.69
C SER A 59 -5.30 -5.01 7.00
N ARG A 60 -4.54 -3.92 6.93
CA ARG A 60 -3.86 -3.34 8.09
C ARG A 60 -4.90 -2.70 9.01
N PRO A 61 -4.84 -2.90 10.34
CA PRO A 61 -5.80 -2.28 11.24
C PRO A 61 -5.62 -0.75 11.28
N MET A 62 -6.70 0.00 11.09
CA MET A 62 -6.67 1.46 11.23
C MET A 62 -6.87 1.84 12.71
N LYS A 63 -5.79 2.22 13.41
CA LYS A 63 -5.86 2.57 14.85
C LYS A 63 -6.90 3.66 15.12
N GLY A 64 -7.91 3.33 15.94
CA GLY A 64 -9.01 4.24 16.29
C GLY A 64 -10.16 4.27 15.28
N CYS A 65 -10.19 3.39 14.28
CA CYS A 65 -11.34 3.13 13.42
C CYS A 65 -11.57 1.60 13.33
N PRO A 66 -12.67 1.07 13.88
CA PRO A 66 -12.99 -0.37 13.78
C PRO A 66 -13.05 -0.86 12.33
N GLU A 67 -12.70 -2.12 12.07
CA GLU A 67 -12.57 -2.66 10.71
C GLU A 67 -13.83 -2.49 9.84
N HIS A 68 -15.02 -2.79 10.37
CA HIS A 68 -16.28 -2.58 9.64
C HIS A 68 -16.51 -1.10 9.26
N ARG A 69 -16.09 -0.16 10.13
CA ARG A 69 -16.17 1.28 9.85
C ARG A 69 -15.11 1.70 8.85
N LYS A 70 -13.91 1.13 8.93
CA LYS A 70 -12.81 1.38 7.99
C LYS A 70 -13.25 0.99 6.57
N GLN A 71 -13.82 -0.20 6.39
CA GLN A 71 -14.32 -0.66 5.09
C GLN A 71 -15.40 0.27 4.54
N THR A 72 -16.39 0.63 5.37
CA THR A 72 -17.46 1.56 4.97
C THR A 72 -16.93 2.95 4.65
N PHE A 73 -15.95 3.42 5.43
CA PHE A 73 -15.28 4.70 5.23
C PHE A 73 -14.53 4.74 3.89
N LEU A 74 -13.72 3.73 3.60
CA LEU A 74 -12.96 3.67 2.35
C LEU A 74 -13.90 3.62 1.15
N ARG A 75 -15.02 2.87 1.25
CA ARG A 75 -16.09 2.85 0.23
C ARG A 75 -16.67 4.21 -0.04
N ALA A 76 -17.19 4.84 1.01
CA ALA A 76 -17.76 6.17 0.90
C ALA A 76 -16.75 7.22 0.42
N LEU A 77 -15.45 7.06 0.74
CA LEU A 77 -14.41 7.96 0.28
C LEU A 77 -14.16 7.81 -1.22
N MET A 78 -14.00 6.58 -1.72
CA MET A 78 -13.83 6.34 -3.15
C MET A 78 -15.05 6.80 -3.95
N ASP A 79 -16.27 6.52 -3.48
CA ASP A 79 -17.51 6.99 -4.11
C ASP A 79 -17.55 8.52 -4.21
N PHE A 80 -17.19 9.20 -3.11
CA PHE A 80 -17.12 10.66 -3.07
C PHE A 80 -16.09 11.23 -4.06
N LEU A 81 -14.89 10.66 -4.11
CA LEU A 81 -13.84 11.09 -5.04
C LEU A 81 -14.26 10.84 -6.50
N THR A 82 -14.91 9.71 -6.78
CA THR A 82 -15.44 9.36 -8.10
C THR A 82 -16.45 10.40 -8.58
N HIS A 83 -17.43 10.76 -7.74
CA HIS A 83 -18.42 11.78 -8.07
C HIS A 83 -17.79 13.16 -8.27
N THR A 84 -16.82 13.52 -7.42
CA THR A 84 -16.15 14.82 -7.53
C THR A 84 -15.37 14.92 -8.86
N MET A 85 -14.61 13.88 -9.24
CA MET A 85 -13.90 13.84 -10.51
C MET A 85 -14.85 13.87 -11.71
N ALA A 86 -15.97 13.12 -11.66
CA ALA A 86 -16.98 13.12 -12.72
C ALA A 86 -17.60 14.51 -12.93
N SER A 87 -17.86 15.25 -11.84
CA SER A 87 -18.39 16.62 -11.91
C SER A 87 -17.41 17.62 -12.56
N GLN A 88 -16.10 17.44 -12.38
CA GLN A 88 -15.07 18.30 -12.98
C GLN A 88 -14.70 17.90 -14.42
N LYS A 89 -14.93 16.65 -14.81
CA LYS A 89 -14.66 16.15 -16.17
C LYS A 89 -15.62 16.72 -17.23
N SER A 90 -16.73 17.34 -16.81
CA SER A 90 -17.76 17.88 -17.70
C SER A 90 -17.37 19.19 -18.42
N SER A 91 -16.10 19.62 -18.36
CA SER A 91 -15.65 20.86 -19.00
C SER A 91 -14.39 20.77 -19.86
N ASN A 92 -13.79 19.60 -20.14
CA ASN A 92 -12.73 19.50 -21.16
C ASN A 92 -12.65 18.10 -21.83
N VAL A 93 -12.42 18.15 -23.14
CA VAL A 93 -12.57 17.14 -24.20
C VAL A 93 -11.69 15.87 -24.06
N THR A 94 -12.19 14.81 -24.71
CA THR A 94 -11.59 13.56 -25.22
C THR A 94 -10.08 13.58 -25.51
N THR A 95 -9.34 12.64 -24.92
CA THR A 95 -8.13 12.06 -25.53
C THR A 95 -8.15 10.55 -25.36
N LYS A 96 -8.11 9.84 -26.48
CA LYS A 96 -7.68 8.44 -26.54
C LYS A 96 -6.19 8.44 -26.21
N ASP A 97 -5.76 7.77 -25.16
CA ASP A 97 -4.49 7.04 -25.18
C ASP A 97 -4.34 6.11 -23.96
N THR A 98 -3.93 4.88 -24.30
CA THR A 98 -3.32 3.85 -23.44
C THR A 98 -4.23 3.15 -22.41
N GLN A 99 -4.72 1.97 -22.82
CA GLN A 99 -5.15 0.92 -21.90
C GLN A 99 -3.99 0.53 -20.96
N ASN A 100 -4.20 0.66 -19.64
CA ASN A 100 -3.74 -0.24 -18.55
C ASN A 100 -3.69 0.39 -17.14
N THR A 101 -4.31 1.54 -16.88
CA THR A 101 -4.49 2.07 -15.51
C THR A 101 -5.93 1.89 -15.03
N SER A 102 -6.13 1.37 -13.81
CA SER A 102 -7.47 1.18 -13.23
C SER A 102 -8.15 2.52 -13.03
N GLN A 103 -9.47 2.62 -13.21
CA GLN A 103 -10.25 3.83 -12.91
C GLN A 103 -9.98 4.34 -11.48
N GLU A 104 -9.76 3.42 -10.54
CA GLU A 104 -9.39 3.70 -9.14
C GLU A 104 -8.06 4.45 -9.04
N GLU A 105 -7.09 4.07 -9.86
CA GLU A 105 -5.76 4.68 -9.92
C GLU A 105 -5.84 6.10 -10.49
N GLN A 106 -6.67 6.30 -11.50
CA GLN A 106 -6.94 7.63 -12.07
C GLN A 106 -7.58 8.57 -11.04
N ILE A 107 -8.57 8.10 -10.29
CA ILE A 107 -9.27 8.89 -9.26
C ILE A 107 -8.32 9.24 -8.11
N ALA A 108 -7.56 8.26 -7.63
CA ALA A 108 -6.59 8.46 -6.55
C ALA A 108 -5.47 9.42 -6.96
N THR A 109 -4.94 9.28 -8.18
CA THR A 109 -3.91 10.17 -8.73
C THR A 109 -4.44 11.60 -8.93
N TRP A 110 -5.65 11.75 -9.47
CA TRP A 110 -6.31 13.05 -9.59
C TRP A 110 -6.46 13.72 -8.22
N ASN A 111 -6.92 12.97 -7.21
CA ASN A 111 -7.09 13.53 -5.88
C ASN A 111 -5.75 13.86 -5.21
N PHE A 112 -4.74 13.01 -5.38
CA PHE A 112 -3.38 13.26 -4.88
C PHE A 112 -2.84 14.59 -5.42
N ASN A 113 -2.90 14.78 -6.74
CA ASN A 113 -2.43 15.99 -7.40
C ASN A 113 -3.22 17.24 -7.01
N ALA A 114 -4.51 17.09 -6.66
CA ALA A 114 -5.31 18.20 -6.16
C ALA A 114 -4.93 18.62 -4.72
N LEU A 115 -4.32 17.72 -3.95
CA LEU A 115 -3.87 17.97 -2.58
C LEU A 115 -2.40 18.42 -2.53
N ASP A 116 -1.54 17.87 -3.39
CA ASP A 116 -0.12 18.21 -3.54
C ASP A 116 0.04 19.60 -4.19
N THR A 117 0.01 20.63 -3.36
CA THR A 117 0.00 22.03 -3.80
C THR A 117 1.41 22.49 -4.17
N ASN A 118 2.42 21.98 -3.47
CA ASN A 118 3.82 22.32 -3.72
C ASN A 118 4.47 21.44 -4.81
N LYS A 119 3.75 20.42 -5.31
CA LYS A 119 4.15 19.50 -6.38
C LYS A 119 5.43 18.72 -6.04
N ASN A 120 5.67 18.47 -4.77
CA ASN A 120 6.85 17.73 -4.31
C ASN A 120 6.64 16.20 -4.42
N LYS A 121 5.46 15.73 -4.87
CA LYS A 121 5.05 14.32 -4.98
C LYS A 121 4.84 13.60 -3.65
N PHE A 122 4.65 14.35 -2.57
CA PHE A 122 4.42 13.83 -1.22
C PHE A 122 3.35 14.66 -0.52
N LEU A 123 2.31 14.01 0.03
CA LEU A 123 1.34 14.74 0.84
C LEU A 123 1.91 14.96 2.25
N GLU A 124 2.29 16.20 2.54
CA GLU A 124 2.81 16.58 3.85
C GLU A 124 1.68 17.05 4.79
N LYS A 125 2.01 17.20 6.08
CA LYS A 125 1.06 17.60 7.13
C LYS A 125 0.27 18.87 6.82
N ASN A 126 0.84 19.81 6.07
CA ASN A 126 0.20 21.07 5.70
C ASN A 126 -0.84 20.88 4.58
N GLU A 127 -0.53 20.10 3.56
CA GLU A 127 -1.40 19.78 2.44
C GLU A 127 -2.57 18.89 2.87
N TRP A 128 -2.29 18.00 3.83
CA TRP A 128 -3.31 17.16 4.42
C TRP A 128 -4.39 17.95 5.20
N LYS A 129 -4.11 19.19 5.64
CA LYS A 129 -5.12 20.02 6.31
C LYS A 129 -6.31 20.30 5.40
N SER A 130 -6.07 20.55 4.12
CA SER A 130 -7.11 20.76 3.10
C SER A 130 -8.01 19.54 2.97
N PHE A 131 -7.42 18.35 2.91
CA PHE A 131 -8.15 17.09 2.90
C PHE A 131 -8.98 16.86 4.18
N ARG A 132 -8.42 17.17 5.36
CA ARG A 132 -9.17 17.08 6.63
C ARG A 132 -10.39 17.98 6.62
N SER A 133 -10.25 19.19 6.08
CA SER A 133 -11.38 20.12 5.94
C SER A 133 -12.46 19.51 5.06
N LEU A 134 -12.10 19.02 3.87
CA LEU A 134 -13.00 18.36 2.92
C LEU A 134 -13.75 17.16 3.53
N ILE A 135 -13.04 16.28 4.21
CA ILE A 135 -13.64 15.11 4.88
C ILE A 135 -14.51 15.50 6.08
N SER A 136 -14.19 16.60 6.76
CA SER A 136 -14.91 16.99 7.98
C SER A 136 -16.34 17.45 7.72
N THR A 137 -16.62 17.98 6.52
CA THR A 137 -17.96 18.38 6.07
C THR A 137 -18.85 17.15 5.80
N HIS A 138 -18.25 16.01 5.47
CA HIS A 138 -18.95 14.78 5.12
C HIS A 138 -19.18 13.89 6.35
N ARG A 139 -20.44 13.78 6.79
CA ARG A 139 -20.81 13.06 8.04
C ARG A 139 -20.31 11.60 8.07
N LYS A 140 -20.32 10.90 6.93
CA LYS A 140 -19.86 9.50 6.81
C LYS A 140 -18.32 9.38 6.86
N LEU A 141 -17.59 10.42 6.46
CA LEU A 141 -16.13 10.40 6.33
C LEU A 141 -15.41 10.92 7.58
N ARG A 142 -16.03 11.82 8.33
CA ARG A 142 -15.41 12.59 9.43
C ARG A 142 -14.72 11.76 10.52
N ARG A 143 -15.25 10.58 10.89
CA ARG A 143 -14.72 9.79 12.02
C ARG A 143 -13.40 9.10 11.67
N CYS A 144 -13.39 8.29 10.61
CA CYS A 144 -12.21 7.52 10.21
C CYS A 144 -11.25 8.32 9.34
N GLY A 145 -11.71 9.33 8.60
CA GLY A 145 -10.83 10.14 7.75
C GLY A 145 -9.80 10.98 8.52
N LYS A 146 -10.02 11.26 9.81
CA LYS A 146 -8.98 11.85 10.68
C LYS A 146 -7.80 10.90 10.94
N LYS A 147 -8.01 9.59 10.83
CA LYS A 147 -7.01 8.54 11.04
C LYS A 147 -6.33 8.10 9.74
N LEU A 148 -6.85 8.53 8.60
CA LEU A 148 -6.37 8.12 7.29
C LEU A 148 -4.89 8.44 7.02
N PRO A 149 -4.32 9.61 7.37
CA PRO A 149 -2.89 9.90 7.12
C PRO A 149 -1.97 8.85 7.68
N ARG A 150 -2.17 8.55 8.96
CA ARG A 150 -1.36 7.62 9.71
C ARG A 150 -1.56 6.19 9.26
N TYR A 151 -2.68 5.91 8.60
CA TYR A 151 -2.94 4.61 8.02
C TYR A 151 -2.30 4.47 6.63
N CYS A 152 -2.23 5.56 5.86
CA CYS A 152 -1.58 5.58 4.56
C CYS A 152 -0.05 5.68 4.67
N ASP A 153 0.49 6.37 5.67
CA ASP A 153 1.91 6.47 6.00
C ASP A 153 2.43 5.14 6.56
N VAL A 154 2.90 4.26 5.67
CA VAL A 154 3.28 2.87 6.00
C VAL A 154 4.71 2.81 6.51
N ASN A 155 5.60 3.55 5.86
CA ASN A 155 7.01 3.59 6.21
C ASN A 155 7.29 4.54 7.38
N HIS A 156 6.27 5.25 7.88
CA HIS A 156 6.31 6.17 9.02
C HIS A 156 7.27 7.35 8.78
N ASP A 157 7.40 7.80 7.54
CA ASP A 157 8.25 8.93 7.16
C ASP A 157 7.56 10.29 7.30
N HIS A 158 6.32 10.31 7.81
CA HIS A 158 5.46 11.49 7.99
C HIS A 158 5.03 12.18 6.70
N LYS A 159 5.28 11.53 5.56
CA LYS A 159 4.82 11.92 4.25
C LYS A 159 3.92 10.81 3.73
N ILE A 160 3.17 11.10 2.67
CA ILE A 160 2.38 10.07 1.99
C ILE A 160 2.74 10.15 0.52
N SER A 161 3.39 9.11 0.02
CA SER A 161 3.70 9.01 -1.40
C SER A 161 2.44 8.68 -2.22
N LEU A 162 2.52 8.84 -3.55
CA LEU A 162 1.42 8.45 -4.44
C LEU A 162 1.06 6.95 -4.32
N THR A 163 2.05 6.07 -4.14
CA THR A 163 1.82 4.63 -3.98
C THR A 163 1.16 4.30 -2.65
N GLU A 164 1.60 4.93 -1.56
CA GLU A 164 0.96 4.82 -0.26
C GLU A 164 -0.49 5.29 -0.32
N TRP A 165 -0.74 6.40 -1.02
CA TRP A 165 -2.08 6.92 -1.26
C TRP A 165 -2.96 5.94 -2.03
N LEU A 166 -2.45 5.41 -3.15
CA LEU A 166 -3.13 4.42 -3.98
C LEU A 166 -3.47 3.15 -3.20
N HIS A 167 -2.50 2.57 -2.49
CA HIS A 167 -2.70 1.37 -1.67
C HIS A 167 -3.67 1.60 -0.52
N CYS A 168 -3.68 2.80 0.04
CA CYS A 168 -4.54 3.18 1.15
C CYS A 168 -6.01 3.32 0.72
N LEU A 169 -6.26 3.95 -0.43
CA LEU A 169 -7.60 4.12 -1.01
C LEU A 169 -8.13 2.84 -1.65
N ASN A 170 -7.26 2.05 -2.29
CA ASN A 170 -7.63 0.79 -2.94
C ASN A 170 -7.71 -0.41 -1.99
N ALA A 171 -7.74 -0.18 -0.68
CA ALA A 171 -7.92 -1.22 0.34
C ALA A 171 -9.36 -1.80 0.39
N GLN A 172 -10.06 -1.74 -0.75
CA GLN A 172 -11.47 -2.08 -0.90
C GLN A 172 -11.76 -3.28 -1.77
N ARG A 173 -10.74 -3.95 -2.34
CA ARG A 173 -11.00 -5.18 -3.09
C ARG A 173 -11.83 -6.13 -2.23
N PRO A 174 -13.11 -6.37 -2.60
CA PRO A 174 -13.93 -7.33 -1.89
C PRO A 174 -13.19 -8.67 -1.94
N VAL A 175 -13.15 -9.36 -0.81
CA VAL A 175 -12.84 -10.78 -0.78
C VAL A 175 -14.02 -11.50 -1.45
N THR A 176 -14.11 -11.42 -2.77
CA THR A 176 -15.08 -12.18 -3.56
C THR A 176 -14.37 -13.36 -4.19
N GLY A 177 -14.33 -14.45 -3.40
CA GLY A 177 -14.50 -15.82 -3.88
C GLY A 177 -13.46 -16.39 -4.83
N SER A 178 -12.37 -16.94 -4.27
CA SER A 178 -11.95 -18.32 -4.51
C SER A 178 -10.92 -18.72 -3.47
N GLY A 179 -11.31 -19.60 -2.55
CA GLY A 179 -10.43 -20.17 -1.54
C GLY A 179 -10.15 -19.23 -0.37
N GLY A 180 -11.09 -19.14 0.57
CA GLY A 180 -10.76 -18.75 1.93
C GLY A 180 -9.76 -19.74 2.51
N VAL A 181 -8.48 -19.54 2.26
CA VAL A 181 -7.43 -20.02 3.16
C VAL A 181 -7.57 -19.13 4.39
N MET A 182 -8.41 -19.59 5.32
CA MET A 182 -8.19 -19.31 6.73
C MET A 182 -6.67 -19.38 6.95
N PRO A 183 -6.03 -18.43 7.65
CA PRO A 183 -4.66 -18.66 8.08
C PRO A 183 -4.71 -19.94 8.91
N THR A 184 -4.26 -21.04 8.30
CA THR A 184 -4.01 -22.28 9.01
C THR A 184 -3.21 -21.88 10.24
N PRO A 185 -3.54 -22.36 11.45
CA PRO A 185 -2.68 -22.11 12.60
C PRO A 185 -1.27 -22.48 12.15
N ASN A 186 -0.39 -21.48 12.14
CA ASN A 186 0.96 -21.53 11.59
C ASN A 186 1.46 -22.98 11.57
N PRO A 187 1.86 -23.58 10.43
CA PRO A 187 2.94 -24.53 10.57
C PRO A 187 4.04 -23.70 11.24
N LYS A 188 4.21 -23.89 12.55
CA LYS A 188 5.27 -23.27 13.34
C LYS A 188 6.49 -23.43 12.45
N ARG A 189 7.11 -22.32 12.04
CA ARG A 189 8.28 -22.31 11.18
C ARG A 189 9.21 -23.40 11.70
N MET A 190 9.32 -24.52 10.98
CA MET A 190 10.10 -25.66 11.46
C MET A 190 11.53 -25.39 11.05
N GLY A 191 12.38 -25.21 12.05
CA GLY A 191 13.78 -24.87 11.87
C GLY A 191 14.11 -23.48 12.43
N PRO A 192 15.37 -23.27 12.85
CA PRO A 192 15.85 -21.98 13.32
C PRO A 192 15.58 -20.91 12.28
N ASN A 193 15.24 -19.70 12.70
CA ASN A 193 15.14 -18.58 11.77
C ASN A 193 16.54 -18.41 11.12
N PRO A 194 16.69 -18.54 9.79
CA PRO A 194 18.00 -18.45 9.15
C PRO A 194 18.64 -17.05 9.26
N LEU A 195 17.88 -16.06 9.75
CA LEU A 195 18.35 -14.73 10.09
C LEU A 195 18.60 -14.53 11.61
N GLU A 196 18.31 -15.53 12.46
CA GLU A 196 18.42 -15.42 13.91
C GLU A 196 19.87 -15.29 14.39
N SER A 197 20.80 -15.96 13.71
CA SER A 197 22.23 -15.88 14.02
C SER A 197 22.79 -14.47 13.78
N TYR A 198 22.22 -13.73 12.83
CA TYR A 198 22.71 -12.41 12.43
C TYR A 198 21.98 -11.24 13.10
N LEU A 199 20.84 -11.50 13.78
CA LEU A 199 20.08 -10.52 14.55
C LEU A 199 20.49 -10.45 16.02
N LYS A 200 21.37 -11.37 16.48
CA LYS A 200 21.84 -11.45 17.88
C LYS A 200 23.18 -10.75 18.12
N ASP A 201 23.88 -10.34 17.08
CA ASP A 201 25.09 -9.53 17.21
C ASP A 201 24.70 -8.06 17.31
N LYS A 202 24.51 -7.61 18.54
CA LYS A 202 24.39 -6.21 18.93
C LYS A 202 25.51 -5.85 19.90
#